data_AF-A0A356T888-F1
#
_entry.id   AF-A0A356T888-F1
#
_cell.length_a   1.000
_cell.length_b   1.000
_cell.length_c   1.000
_cell.angle_alpha   90.00
_cell.angle_beta   90.00
_cell.angle_gamma   90.00
#
_symmetry.space_group_name_H-M   'P 1'
#
loop_
_entity.id
_entity.type
_entity.pdbx_description
1 polymer ?
#
loop_
_entity_poly.entity_id
_entity_poly.type
_entity_poly.pdbx_seq_one_letter_code
_entity_poly.pdbx_strand_id
1 'polypeptide(L)'
;EITYHDQEMTRFVARLRELGLYDQILFVVTSDHGEEFNEHGSFGHGHSIFQELLHVPLMMRWNGAIPASRIGPTVSTLDIAPTVLEAVGVPVPDVFEGQSLLSTARGVARPGPQIAFSDKLDDRRVATAAGYKLVVRGNLTWAFFNLRDDPGEQNQIDSGRRHPIALRYLRGLYGQHLGAGDRGDWLLGGTGGESRVLPQAESQIDAQLCEQLRLLGYIDSRCENLN
;
A
#
# COMPACT_ATOMS: atom_id res chain seq x y z
N GLU A 1 -15.77 9.05 14.59
CA GLU A 1 -14.30 8.84 14.49
C GLU A 1 -13.64 9.80 13.50
N ILE A 2 -14.08 9.88 12.23
CA ILE A 2 -13.48 10.78 11.21
C ILE A 2 -13.30 12.22 11.72
N THR A 3 -14.37 12.87 12.20
CA THR A 3 -14.30 14.25 12.70
C THR A 3 -13.38 14.40 13.92
N TYR A 4 -13.28 13.37 14.76
CA TYR A 4 -12.39 13.39 15.91
C TYR A 4 -10.92 13.37 15.46
N HIS A 5 -10.56 12.46 14.55
CA HIS A 5 -9.21 12.40 13.99
C HIS A 5 -8.85 13.69 13.23
N ASP A 6 -9.78 14.27 12.47
CA ASP A 6 -9.58 15.56 11.79
C ASP A 6 -9.31 16.70 12.77
N GLN A 7 -10.00 16.73 13.92
CA GLN A 7 -9.76 17.69 14.99
C GLN A 7 -8.41 17.49 15.69
N GLU A 8 -7.98 16.24 15.91
CA GLU A 8 -6.63 15.96 16.43
C GLU A 8 -5.56 16.37 15.42
N MET A 9 -5.76 16.08 14.14
CA MET A 9 -4.85 16.50 13.07
C MET A 9 -4.74 18.03 12.99
N THR A 10 -5.86 18.74 13.18
CA THR A 10 -5.86 20.20 13.26
C THR A 10 -4.98 20.70 14.40
N ARG A 11 -5.10 20.11 15.60
CA ARG A 11 -4.27 20.46 16.76
C ARG A 11 -2.79 20.15 16.52
N PHE A 12 -2.49 18.99 15.95
CA PHE A 12 -1.13 18.59 15.61
C PHE A 12 -0.49 19.56 14.62
N VAL A 13 -1.18 19.90 13.54
CA VAL A 13 -0.72 20.86 12.54
C VAL A 13 -0.54 22.25 13.12
N ALA A 14 -1.46 22.71 13.99
CA ALA A 14 -1.32 24.00 14.68
C ALA A 14 -0.03 24.04 15.50
N ARG A 15 0.27 22.97 16.25
CA ARG A 15 1.50 22.91 17.03
C ARG A 15 2.77 22.92 16.16
N LEU A 16 2.77 22.22 15.02
CA LEU A 16 3.89 22.26 14.08
C LEU A 16 4.11 23.65 13.46
N ARG A 17 3.04 24.43 13.28
CA ARG A 17 3.13 25.84 12.82
C ARG A 17 3.73 26.74 13.90
N GLU A 18 3.29 26.61 15.15
CA GLU A 18 3.86 27.36 16.28
C GLU A 18 5.37 27.10 16.45
N LEU A 19 5.80 25.87 16.20
CA LEU A 19 7.21 25.47 16.27
C LEU A 19 8.02 25.89 15.02
N GLY A 20 7.39 26.46 13.99
CA GLY A 20 8.05 26.83 12.73
C GLY A 20 8.51 25.63 11.87
N LEU A 21 8.02 24.43 12.17
CA LEU A 21 8.41 23.18 11.50
C LEU A 21 7.51 22.82 10.31
N TYR A 22 6.29 23.36 10.26
CA TYR A 22 5.26 22.97 9.30
C TYR A 22 5.70 22.96 7.83
N ASP A 23 6.57 23.89 7.42
CA ASP A 23 7.04 23.99 6.03
C ASP A 23 8.29 23.17 5.73
N GLN A 24 8.89 22.55 6.76
CA GLN A 24 10.08 21.71 6.67
C GLN A 24 9.75 20.20 6.70
N ILE A 25 8.46 19.86 6.74
CA ILE A 25 7.97 18.48 6.92
C ILE A 25 7.36 17.98 5.61
N LEU A 26 7.74 16.76 5.23
CA LEU A 26 6.96 15.92 4.32
C LEU A 26 5.85 15.25 5.12
N PHE A 27 4.60 15.62 4.85
CA PHE A 27 3.45 14.89 5.36
C PHE A 27 3.07 13.80 4.37
N VAL A 28 2.90 12.57 4.88
CA VAL A 28 2.27 11.46 4.17
C VAL A 28 1.11 10.98 5.02
N VAL A 29 -0.10 11.05 4.49
CA VAL A 29 -1.33 10.60 5.17
C VAL A 29 -1.92 9.46 4.37
N THR A 30 -2.12 8.32 5.02
CA THR A 30 -2.68 7.11 4.42
C THR A 30 -3.61 6.39 5.39
N SER A 31 -4.29 5.36 4.89
CA SER A 31 -4.89 4.30 5.72
C SER A 31 -4.20 2.96 5.43
N ASP A 32 -4.32 1.99 6.33
CA ASP A 32 -3.89 0.60 6.14
C ASP A 32 -4.91 -0.20 5.33
N HIS A 33 -6.19 0.07 5.55
CA HIS A 33 -7.31 -0.38 4.74
C HIS A 33 -8.46 0.65 4.76
N GLY A 34 -9.47 0.42 3.94
CA GLY A 34 -10.70 1.20 3.95
C GLY A 34 -11.82 0.52 4.74
N GLU A 35 -13.06 0.93 4.47
CA GLU A 35 -14.26 0.51 5.19
C GLU A 35 -15.43 0.40 4.20
N GLU A 36 -16.23 -0.67 4.32
CA GLU A 36 -17.46 -0.83 3.55
C GLU A 36 -18.67 -0.29 4.32
N PHE A 37 -19.52 0.44 3.61
CA PHE A 37 -20.77 1.05 4.06
C PHE A 37 -21.96 0.55 3.24
N ASN A 38 -22.07 -0.77 3.07
CA ASN A 38 -23.15 -1.49 2.37
C ASN A 38 -23.10 -1.48 0.84
N GLU A 39 -22.00 -1.07 0.22
CA GLU A 39 -21.83 -1.06 -1.23
C GLU A 39 -21.95 -2.46 -1.86
N HIS A 40 -21.55 -3.51 -1.14
CA HIS A 40 -21.68 -4.91 -1.54
C HIS A 40 -22.45 -5.75 -0.50
N GLY A 41 -23.29 -5.09 0.30
CA GLY A 41 -24.19 -5.74 1.27
C GLY A 41 -23.55 -6.10 2.60
N SER A 42 -22.37 -5.55 2.91
CA SER A 42 -21.70 -5.73 4.20
C SER A 42 -21.33 -4.38 4.84
N PHE A 43 -20.89 -4.42 6.09
CA PHE A 43 -20.38 -3.26 6.81
C PHE A 43 -19.07 -3.62 7.50
N GLY A 44 -18.16 -2.65 7.58
CA GLY A 44 -16.87 -2.85 8.23
C GLY A 44 -15.77 -3.25 7.24
N HIS A 45 -14.77 -3.97 7.73
CA HIS A 45 -13.57 -4.34 6.97
C HIS A 45 -13.17 -5.80 7.25
N GLY A 46 -12.20 -6.30 6.47
CA GLY A 46 -11.64 -7.66 6.64
C GLY A 46 -12.47 -8.79 6.00
N HIS A 47 -13.63 -8.49 5.41
CA HIS A 47 -14.49 -9.50 4.75
C HIS A 47 -14.43 -9.47 3.22
N SER A 48 -14.09 -8.34 2.60
CA SER A 48 -14.06 -8.20 1.14
C SER A 48 -12.68 -7.81 0.60
N ILE A 49 -12.60 -7.63 -0.72
CA ILE A 49 -11.41 -7.16 -1.44
C ILE A 49 -11.81 -6.09 -2.46
N PHE A 50 -12.95 -5.43 -2.25
CA PHE A 50 -13.45 -4.37 -3.13
C PHE A 50 -12.76 -3.03 -2.85
N GLN A 51 -12.95 -2.03 -3.71
CA GLN A 51 -12.27 -0.74 -3.62
C GLN A 51 -12.54 -0.01 -2.31
N GLU A 52 -13.69 -0.23 -1.70
CA GLU A 52 -14.07 0.29 -0.38
C GLU A 52 -13.02 -0.09 0.68
N LEU A 53 -12.42 -1.29 0.58
CA LEU A 53 -11.39 -1.76 1.53
C LEU A 53 -9.96 -1.59 1.02
N LEU A 54 -9.72 -1.55 -0.29
CA LEU A 54 -8.37 -1.53 -0.87
C LEU A 54 -7.89 -0.14 -1.34
N HIS A 55 -8.81 0.73 -1.77
CA HIS A 55 -8.47 2.05 -2.32
C HIS A 55 -8.48 3.10 -1.22
N VAL A 56 -7.41 3.09 -0.44
CA VAL A 56 -7.21 4.00 0.70
C VAL A 56 -6.73 5.38 0.24
N PRO A 57 -6.94 6.44 1.06
CA PRO A 57 -6.28 7.72 0.84
C PRO A 57 -4.76 7.55 0.82
N LEU A 58 -4.08 8.25 -0.07
CA LEU A 58 -2.64 8.48 0.00
C LEU A 58 -2.36 9.92 -0.41
N MET A 59 -2.12 10.78 0.57
CA MET A 59 -1.90 12.22 0.38
C MET A 59 -0.49 12.60 0.79
N MET A 60 0.19 13.37 -0.06
CA MET A 60 1.53 13.88 0.23
C MET A 60 1.54 15.40 0.16
N ARG A 61 2.14 16.04 1.17
CA ARG A 61 2.44 17.48 1.16
C ARG A 61 3.89 17.69 1.52
N TRP A 62 4.60 18.39 0.63
CA TRP A 62 5.94 18.90 0.93
C TRP A 62 6.09 20.29 0.34
N ASN A 63 6.15 21.30 1.22
CA ASN A 63 6.12 22.70 0.81
C ASN A 63 7.27 23.02 -0.15
N GLY A 64 6.94 23.65 -1.28
CA GLY A 64 7.92 24.00 -2.32
C GLY A 64 8.51 22.83 -3.12
N ALA A 65 8.27 21.57 -2.72
CA ALA A 65 8.86 20.39 -3.36
C ALA A 65 7.84 19.54 -4.12
N ILE A 66 6.56 19.55 -3.71
CA ILE A 66 5.47 18.79 -4.35
C ILE A 66 4.34 19.78 -4.69
N PRO A 67 3.99 19.95 -5.98
CA PRO A 67 2.84 20.78 -6.38
C PRO A 67 1.51 20.11 -6.03
N ALA A 68 0.48 20.92 -5.79
CA ALA A 68 -0.88 20.43 -5.64
C ALA A 68 -1.36 19.79 -6.96
N SER A 69 -1.60 18.49 -6.93
CA SER A 69 -2.07 17.72 -8.08
C SER A 69 -2.80 16.45 -7.63
N ARG A 70 -3.56 15.85 -8.55
CA ARG A 70 -4.13 14.51 -8.37
C ARG A 70 -3.43 13.57 -9.32
N ILE A 71 -2.84 12.51 -8.77
CA ILE A 71 -2.21 11.45 -9.55
C ILE A 71 -3.29 10.42 -9.93
N GLY A 72 -3.41 10.15 -11.23
CA GLY A 72 -4.37 9.19 -11.78
C GLY A 72 -3.86 7.73 -11.85
N PRO A 73 -2.58 7.48 -12.21
CA PRO A 73 -2.03 6.12 -12.21
C PRO A 73 -2.12 5.44 -10.83
N THR A 74 -2.24 4.11 -10.83
CA THR A 74 -2.22 3.26 -9.64
C THR A 74 -0.93 3.46 -8.85
N VAL A 75 -1.02 3.42 -7.52
CA VAL A 75 0.09 3.43 -6.57
C VAL A 75 -0.19 2.39 -5.48
N SER A 76 0.82 2.05 -4.69
CA SER A 76 0.73 1.08 -3.59
C SER A 76 1.17 1.70 -2.27
N THR A 77 0.67 1.19 -1.15
CA THR A 77 1.21 1.53 0.18
C THR A 77 2.67 1.12 0.34
N LEU A 78 3.13 0.13 -0.43
CA LEU A 78 4.54 -0.27 -0.52
C LEU A 78 5.43 0.86 -1.05
N ASP A 79 4.88 1.81 -1.81
CA ASP A 79 5.61 2.95 -2.35
C ASP A 79 5.97 4.00 -1.26
N ILE A 80 5.34 3.95 -0.08
CA ILE A 80 5.51 4.96 0.97
C ILE A 80 6.93 4.94 1.54
N ALA A 81 7.42 3.77 1.94
CA ALA A 81 8.75 3.62 2.54
C ALA A 81 9.89 4.11 1.61
N PRO A 82 10.00 3.65 0.35
CA PRO A 82 11.03 4.15 -0.56
C PRO A 82 10.88 5.65 -0.85
N THR A 83 9.66 6.18 -0.87
CA THR A 83 9.41 7.63 -1.01
C THR A 83 9.98 8.43 0.17
N VAL A 84 9.76 7.96 1.40
CA VAL A 84 10.27 8.62 2.61
C VAL A 84 11.80 8.55 2.66
N LEU A 85 12.38 7.39 2.38
CA LEU A 85 13.84 7.20 2.36
C LEU A 85 14.51 8.12 1.33
N GLU A 86 13.98 8.18 0.11
CA GLU A 86 14.49 9.12 -0.90
C GLU A 86 14.35 10.58 -0.44
N ALA A 87 13.24 10.94 0.19
CA ALA A 87 13.00 12.31 0.66
C ALA A 87 14.02 12.77 1.71
N VAL A 88 14.49 11.85 2.56
CA VAL A 88 15.51 12.15 3.59
C VAL A 88 16.95 11.87 3.12
N GLY A 89 17.15 11.49 1.86
CA GLY A 89 18.47 11.22 1.28
C GLY A 89 19.10 9.90 1.73
N VAL A 90 18.30 8.95 2.21
CA VAL A 90 18.76 7.61 2.58
C VAL A 90 18.62 6.69 1.36
N PRO A 91 19.65 5.91 0.98
CA PRO A 91 19.55 4.94 -0.09
C PRO A 91 18.41 3.95 0.15
N VAL A 92 17.58 3.70 -0.86
CA VAL A 92 16.51 2.72 -0.81
C VAL A 92 17.11 1.32 -0.99
N PRO A 93 16.95 0.40 -0.03
CA PRO A 93 17.41 -0.98 -0.20
C PRO A 93 16.63 -1.72 -1.28
N ASP A 94 17.31 -2.60 -2.03
CA ASP A 94 16.72 -3.38 -3.13
C ASP A 94 15.63 -4.37 -2.69
N VAL A 95 15.48 -4.61 -1.38
CA VAL A 95 14.44 -5.48 -0.81
C VAL A 95 13.05 -4.85 -0.86
N PHE A 96 12.93 -3.54 -1.07
CA PHE A 96 11.64 -2.88 -1.18
C PHE A 96 11.01 -3.15 -2.55
N GLU A 97 9.84 -3.77 -2.56
CA GLU A 97 9.07 -4.02 -3.78
C GLU A 97 8.42 -2.74 -4.35
N GLY A 98 8.20 -1.74 -3.49
CA GLY A 98 7.62 -0.45 -3.88
C GLY A 98 8.64 0.48 -4.51
N GLN A 99 8.16 1.53 -5.16
CA GLN A 99 8.99 2.55 -5.79
C GLN A 99 8.64 3.94 -5.27
N SER A 100 9.63 4.80 -5.15
CA SER A 100 9.38 6.17 -4.71
C SER A 100 8.42 6.93 -5.63
N LEU A 101 7.49 7.64 -5.00
CA LEU A 101 6.50 8.49 -5.65
C LEU A 101 6.99 9.92 -5.84
N LEU A 102 8.18 10.32 -5.36
CA LEU A 102 8.61 11.73 -5.41
C LEU A 102 8.65 12.29 -6.83
N SER A 103 9.13 11.50 -7.80
CA SER A 103 9.13 11.87 -9.22
C SER A 103 7.70 12.08 -9.74
N THR A 104 6.81 11.14 -9.43
CA THR A 104 5.39 11.19 -9.82
C THR A 104 4.68 12.38 -9.19
N ALA A 105 4.91 12.61 -7.90
CA ALA A 105 4.37 13.73 -7.14
C ALA A 105 4.83 15.09 -7.70
N ARG A 106 6.02 15.14 -8.31
CA ARG A 106 6.57 16.30 -9.03
C ARG A 106 6.08 16.43 -10.48
N GLY A 107 5.16 15.56 -10.91
CA GLY A 107 4.56 15.59 -12.25
C GLY A 107 5.37 14.86 -13.32
N VAL A 108 6.41 14.11 -12.94
CA VAL A 108 7.16 13.26 -13.87
C VAL A 108 6.43 11.93 -14.00
N ALA A 109 5.86 11.66 -15.18
CA ALA A 109 5.18 10.41 -15.43
C ALA A 109 6.15 9.23 -15.37
N ARG A 110 5.77 8.17 -14.64
CA ARG A 110 6.50 6.91 -14.67
C ARG A 110 6.22 6.18 -15.99
N PRO A 111 7.24 5.60 -16.64
CA PRO A 111 7.03 4.76 -17.80
C PRO A 111 6.31 3.47 -17.39
N GLY A 112 5.47 2.97 -18.29
CA GLY A 112 4.76 1.71 -18.11
C GLY A 112 3.55 1.78 -17.17
N PRO A 113 2.71 0.74 -17.21
CA PRO A 113 1.56 0.60 -16.32
C PRO A 113 2.00 0.44 -14.87
N GLN A 114 1.41 1.24 -13.99
CA GLN A 114 1.59 1.11 -12.56
C GLN A 114 0.67 0.03 -12.01
N ILE A 115 1.16 -0.72 -11.03
CA ILE A 115 0.58 -1.98 -10.57
C ILE A 115 0.51 -1.96 -9.05
N ALA A 116 -0.57 -2.49 -8.50
CA ALA A 116 -0.69 -2.81 -7.09
C ALA A 116 -1.21 -4.23 -6.91
N PHE A 117 -0.68 -4.93 -5.92
CA PHE A 117 -1.15 -6.23 -5.48
C PHE A 117 -1.80 -6.11 -4.10
N SER A 118 -2.78 -6.97 -3.83
CA SER A 118 -3.37 -7.11 -2.50
C SER A 118 -3.73 -8.56 -2.26
N ASP A 119 -3.53 -9.02 -1.04
CA ASP A 119 -3.80 -10.39 -0.64
C ASP A 119 -4.75 -10.40 0.56
N LYS A 120 -5.60 -11.42 0.62
CA LYS A 120 -6.43 -11.73 1.77
C LYS A 120 -6.15 -13.15 2.23
N LEU A 121 -6.24 -13.36 3.54
CA LEU A 121 -5.96 -14.64 4.21
C LEU A 121 -6.86 -15.81 3.75
N ASP A 122 -7.90 -15.57 2.97
CA ASP A 122 -8.78 -16.61 2.40
C ASP A 122 -8.46 -16.93 0.93
N ASP A 123 -7.18 -16.85 0.57
CA ASP A 123 -6.63 -17.14 -0.77
C ASP A 123 -7.21 -16.28 -1.89
N ARG A 124 -7.77 -15.11 -1.56
CA ARG A 124 -8.09 -14.08 -2.56
C ARG A 124 -6.89 -13.19 -2.80
N ARG A 125 -6.49 -13.11 -4.05
CA ARG A 125 -5.39 -12.26 -4.49
C ARG A 125 -5.86 -11.31 -5.57
N VAL A 126 -5.32 -10.10 -5.55
CA VAL A 126 -5.76 -9.00 -6.39
C VAL A 126 -4.57 -8.44 -7.14
N ALA A 127 -4.74 -8.21 -8.44
CA ALA A 127 -3.84 -7.41 -9.25
C ALA A 127 -4.61 -6.24 -9.87
N THR A 128 -4.16 -5.03 -9.60
CA THR A 128 -4.74 -3.79 -10.12
C THR A 128 -3.72 -3.09 -11.00
N ALA A 129 -4.04 -2.87 -12.26
CA ALA A 129 -3.18 -2.13 -13.18
C ALA A 129 -3.99 -1.49 -14.31
N ALA A 130 -3.53 -0.32 -14.78
CA ALA A 130 -4.10 0.37 -15.93
C ALA A 130 -5.63 0.62 -15.85
N GLY A 131 -6.18 0.77 -14.64
CA GLY A 131 -7.62 0.96 -14.42
C GLY A 131 -8.45 -0.31 -14.46
N TYR A 132 -7.81 -1.49 -14.44
CA TYR A 132 -8.48 -2.77 -14.33
C TYR A 132 -8.05 -3.50 -13.06
N LYS A 133 -8.94 -4.36 -12.58
CA LYS A 133 -8.70 -5.19 -11.40
C LYS A 133 -9.05 -6.63 -11.70
N LEU A 134 -8.13 -7.53 -11.36
CA LEU A 134 -8.30 -8.97 -11.44
C LEU A 134 -8.24 -9.54 -10.04
N VAL A 135 -9.25 -10.34 -9.68
CA VAL A 135 -9.31 -11.10 -8.44
C VAL A 135 -9.19 -12.57 -8.79
N VAL A 136 -8.24 -13.28 -8.20
CA VAL A 136 -8.09 -14.73 -8.31
C VAL A 136 -8.34 -15.34 -6.94
N ARG A 137 -9.14 -16.42 -6.90
CA ARG A 137 -9.49 -17.16 -5.67
C ARG A 137 -8.69 -18.47 -5.61
N GLY A 138 -8.55 -19.04 -4.41
CA GLY A 138 -7.88 -20.33 -4.20
C GLY A 138 -8.45 -21.49 -5.02
N ASN A 139 -9.74 -21.47 -5.34
CA ASN A 139 -10.39 -22.44 -6.25
C ASN A 139 -10.21 -22.13 -7.75
N LEU A 140 -9.29 -21.21 -8.10
CA LEU A 140 -8.97 -20.76 -9.46
C LEU A 140 -10.10 -20.03 -10.19
N THR A 141 -11.23 -19.77 -9.54
CA THR A 141 -12.23 -18.84 -10.08
C THR A 141 -11.69 -17.42 -9.99
N TRP A 142 -12.18 -16.57 -10.88
CA TRP A 142 -11.70 -15.20 -10.99
C TRP A 142 -12.83 -14.22 -11.26
N ALA A 143 -12.61 -12.97 -10.88
CA ALA A 143 -13.46 -11.83 -11.20
C ALA A 143 -12.60 -10.73 -11.81
N PHE A 144 -13.15 -9.99 -12.78
CA PHE A 144 -12.43 -8.97 -13.53
C PHE A 144 -13.30 -7.73 -13.71
N PHE A 145 -12.75 -6.57 -13.38
CA PHE A 145 -13.47 -5.30 -13.34
C PHE A 145 -12.70 -4.22 -14.11
N ASN A 146 -13.45 -3.29 -14.72
CA ASN A 146 -12.93 -2.05 -15.28
C ASN A 146 -13.29 -0.92 -14.33
N LEU A 147 -12.31 -0.46 -13.55
CA LEU A 147 -12.49 0.52 -12.48
C LEU A 147 -12.74 1.94 -13.01
N ARG A 148 -12.50 2.20 -14.30
CA ARG A 148 -12.77 3.51 -14.91
C ARG A 148 -14.25 3.69 -15.20
N ASP A 149 -14.89 2.62 -15.68
CA ASP A 149 -16.31 2.62 -16.05
C ASP A 149 -17.19 2.15 -14.89
N ASP A 150 -16.64 1.32 -14.00
CA ASP A 150 -17.33 0.73 -12.85
C ASP A 150 -16.44 0.79 -11.59
N PRO A 151 -16.24 1.99 -11.01
CA PRO A 151 -15.37 2.17 -9.85
C PRO A 151 -15.87 1.45 -8.58
N GLY A 152 -17.18 1.20 -8.47
CA GLY A 152 -17.80 0.46 -7.36
C GLY A 152 -17.90 -1.04 -7.60
N GLU A 153 -17.29 -1.56 -8.66
CA GLU A 153 -17.18 -3.00 -8.94
C GLU A 153 -18.52 -3.76 -8.91
N GLN A 154 -19.58 -3.12 -9.40
CA GLN A 154 -20.94 -3.68 -9.43
C GLN A 154 -21.14 -4.64 -10.59
N ASN A 155 -20.30 -4.55 -11.63
CA ASN A 155 -20.46 -5.26 -12.90
C ASN A 155 -19.17 -6.03 -13.24
N GLN A 156 -19.14 -7.31 -12.86
CA GLN A 156 -18.09 -8.20 -13.31
C GLN A 156 -18.12 -8.36 -14.84
N ILE A 157 -16.96 -8.22 -15.48
CA ILE A 157 -16.82 -8.43 -16.92
C ILE A 157 -16.76 -9.93 -17.19
N ASP A 158 -17.87 -10.45 -17.71
CA ASP A 158 -17.96 -11.86 -18.05
C ASP A 158 -17.17 -12.20 -19.32
N SER A 159 -16.55 -13.38 -19.32
CA SER A 159 -16.07 -14.16 -20.47
C SER A 159 -14.79 -13.75 -21.25
N GLY A 160 -13.99 -12.76 -20.83
CA GLY A 160 -12.73 -12.41 -21.53
C GLY A 160 -12.87 -11.97 -23.00
N ARG A 161 -14.11 -11.93 -23.52
CA ARG A 161 -14.45 -11.42 -24.87
C ARG A 161 -14.32 -9.90 -24.92
N ARG A 162 -14.56 -9.23 -23.79
CA ARG A 162 -14.35 -7.79 -23.61
C ARG A 162 -13.01 -7.57 -22.89
N HIS A 163 -12.16 -6.72 -23.47
CA HIS A 163 -10.82 -6.39 -22.96
C HIS A 163 -9.84 -7.58 -22.80
N PRO A 164 -9.70 -8.48 -23.79
CA PRO A 164 -8.84 -9.67 -23.69
C PRO A 164 -7.37 -9.34 -23.40
N ILE A 165 -6.88 -8.20 -23.91
CA ILE A 165 -5.50 -7.73 -23.69
C ILE A 165 -5.29 -7.36 -22.21
N ALA A 166 -6.22 -6.62 -21.60
CA ALA A 166 -6.11 -6.21 -20.19
C ALA A 166 -6.16 -7.43 -19.26
N LEU A 167 -7.06 -8.39 -19.52
CA LEU A 167 -7.14 -9.62 -18.74
C LEU A 167 -5.85 -10.46 -18.88
N ARG A 168 -5.34 -10.63 -20.10
CA ARG A 168 -4.07 -11.34 -20.34
C ARG A 168 -2.90 -10.64 -19.65
N TYR A 169 -2.87 -9.31 -19.70
CA TYR A 169 -1.85 -8.50 -19.05
C TYR A 169 -1.84 -8.74 -17.54
N LEU A 170 -2.98 -8.60 -16.85
CA LEU A 170 -3.07 -8.84 -15.40
C LEU A 170 -2.75 -10.28 -15.01
N ARG A 171 -3.20 -11.27 -15.79
CA ARG A 171 -2.83 -12.68 -15.55
C ARG A 171 -1.33 -12.93 -15.69
N GLY A 172 -0.70 -12.29 -16.68
CA GLY A 172 0.74 -12.36 -16.88
C GLY A 172 1.50 -11.78 -15.69
N LEU A 173 1.14 -10.56 -15.27
CA LEU A 173 1.72 -9.92 -14.08
C LEU A 173 1.55 -10.76 -12.83
N TYR A 174 0.35 -11.29 -12.61
CA TYR A 174 0.06 -12.12 -11.45
C TYR A 174 0.87 -13.42 -11.47
N GLY A 175 0.97 -14.09 -12.62
CA GLY A 175 1.81 -15.28 -12.76
C GLY A 175 3.30 -15.00 -12.52
N GLN A 176 3.81 -13.86 -13.00
CA GLN A 176 5.19 -13.42 -12.74
C GLN A 176 5.41 -13.15 -11.26
N HIS A 177 4.52 -12.39 -10.61
CA HIS A 177 4.62 -12.07 -9.19
C HIS A 177 4.57 -13.32 -8.31
N LEU A 178 3.68 -14.28 -8.60
CA LEU A 178 3.61 -15.54 -7.86
C LEU A 178 4.81 -16.47 -8.11
N GLY A 179 5.38 -16.43 -9.31
CA GLY A 179 6.49 -17.29 -9.70
C GLY A 179 7.86 -16.71 -9.36
N ALA A 180 7.94 -15.47 -8.91
CA ALA A 180 9.20 -14.80 -8.59
C ALA A 180 9.82 -15.38 -7.32
N GLY A 181 11.08 -15.81 -7.41
CA GLY A 181 11.88 -16.18 -6.23
C GLY A 181 12.29 -14.97 -5.40
N ASP A 182 12.57 -13.85 -6.09
CA ASP A 182 12.79 -12.54 -5.50
C ASP A 182 11.57 -11.64 -5.74
N ARG A 183 10.88 -11.26 -4.66
CA ARG A 183 9.75 -10.34 -4.79
C ARG A 183 10.17 -8.88 -4.98
N GLY A 184 11.40 -8.49 -4.66
CA GLY A 184 11.92 -7.14 -4.94
C GLY A 184 12.12 -6.88 -6.43
N ASP A 185 12.42 -7.93 -7.20
CA ASP A 185 12.68 -7.86 -8.64
C ASP A 185 11.77 -8.80 -9.47
N TRP A 186 10.50 -8.89 -9.05
CA TRP A 186 9.54 -9.81 -9.65
C TRP A 186 9.21 -9.51 -11.12
N LEU A 187 9.39 -8.26 -11.58
CA LEU A 187 9.09 -7.86 -12.96
C LEU A 187 10.19 -8.27 -13.94
N LEU A 188 11.46 -8.19 -13.54
CA LEU A 188 12.59 -8.58 -14.39
C LEU A 188 12.95 -10.06 -14.25
N GLY A 189 12.32 -10.76 -13.30
CA GLY A 189 12.51 -12.19 -13.09
C GLY A 189 13.81 -12.51 -12.35
N GLY A 190 14.20 -11.65 -11.41
CA GLY A 190 15.36 -11.88 -10.56
C GLY A 190 15.29 -13.26 -9.90
N THR A 191 16.23 -14.15 -10.24
CA THR A 191 16.38 -15.46 -9.61
C THR A 191 17.31 -15.42 -8.40
N GLY A 192 17.76 -14.23 -7.99
CA GLY A 192 18.83 -14.02 -7.02
C GLY A 192 18.38 -13.92 -5.57
N GLY A 193 17.08 -13.71 -5.32
CA GLY A 193 16.52 -13.74 -3.97
C GLY A 193 16.46 -15.17 -3.47
N GLU A 194 17.44 -15.61 -2.68
CA GLU A 194 17.18 -16.72 -1.77
C GLU A 194 15.97 -16.31 -0.92
N SER A 195 14.92 -17.13 -0.94
CA SER A 195 13.81 -16.98 -0.01
C SER A 195 14.40 -17.05 1.39
N ARG A 196 14.67 -15.88 2.00
CA ARG A 196 15.04 -15.80 3.41
C ARG A 196 13.80 -16.22 4.16
N VAL A 197 13.75 -17.50 4.50
CA VAL A 197 13.00 -17.95 5.66
C VAL A 197 13.62 -17.17 6.79
N LEU A 198 12.99 -16.05 7.16
CA LEU A 198 13.30 -15.40 8.41
C LEU A 198 13.09 -16.52 9.43
N PRO A 199 14.14 -16.98 10.13
CA PRO A 199 13.92 -17.93 11.19
C PRO A 199 12.85 -17.29 12.06
N GLN A 200 11.81 -18.05 12.38
CA GLN A 200 10.86 -17.67 13.42
C GLN A 200 11.68 -17.71 14.71
N ALA A 201 12.50 -16.68 14.90
CA ALA A 201 13.20 -16.46 16.15
C ALA A 201 12.08 -16.18 17.14
N GLU A 202 12.07 -16.90 18.24
CA GLU A 202 11.49 -16.35 19.46
C GLU A 202 12.24 -15.03 19.69
N SER A 203 11.68 -13.93 19.18
CA SER A 203 12.24 -12.60 19.42
C SER A 203 11.95 -12.32 20.87
N GLN A 204 12.91 -12.67 21.74
CA GLN A 204 12.88 -12.25 23.11
C GLN A 204 13.01 -10.74 23.10
N ILE A 205 12.00 -10.06 23.64
CA ILE A 205 12.09 -8.63 23.85
C ILE A 205 13.12 -8.44 24.96
N ASP A 206 14.34 -8.05 24.59
CA ASP A 206 15.34 -7.69 25.57
C ASP A 206 14.97 -6.34 26.24
N ALA A 207 15.65 -6.00 27.33
CA ALA A 207 15.35 -4.78 28.08
C ALA A 207 15.47 -3.50 27.23
N GLN A 208 16.38 -3.49 26.25
CA GLN A 208 16.59 -2.34 25.38
C GLN A 208 15.45 -2.18 24.38
N LEU A 209 15.05 -3.27 23.72
CA LEU A 209 13.92 -3.29 22.79
C LEU A 209 12.60 -3.01 23.50
N CYS A 210 12.41 -3.54 24.72
CA CYS A 210 11.24 -3.23 25.53
C CYS A 210 11.13 -1.73 25.81
N GLU A 211 12.23 -1.10 26.23
CA GLU A 211 12.22 0.32 26.54
C GLU A 211 11.97 1.18 25.29
N GLN A 212 12.51 0.77 24.14
CA GLN A 212 12.20 1.40 22.85
C GLN A 212 10.71 1.28 22.50
N LEU A 213 10.12 0.09 22.65
CA LEU A 213 8.70 -0.13 22.39
C LEU A 213 7.79 0.62 23.38
N ARG A 214 8.22 0.73 24.65
CA ARG A 214 7.54 1.53 25.68
C ARG A 214 7.56 3.02 25.35
N LEU A 215 8.71 3.54 24.92
CA LEU A 215 8.84 4.94 24.47
C LEU A 215 7.98 5.25 23.24
N LEU A 216 7.79 4.26 22.38
CA LEU A 216 6.91 4.34 21.21
C LEU A 216 5.43 4.10 21.55
N GLY A 217 5.09 3.73 22.79
CA GLY A 217 3.72 3.51 23.26
C GLY A 217 3.11 2.16 22.87
N TYR A 218 3.91 1.20 22.41
CA TYR A 218 3.44 -0.14 22.06
C TYR A 218 3.27 -1.07 23.27
N ILE A 219 3.89 -0.74 24.41
CA ILE A 219 3.86 -1.53 25.64
C ILE A 219 3.70 -0.59 26.83
N ASP A 220 2.71 -0.85 27.70
CA ASP A 220 2.43 -0.05 28.91
C ASP A 220 3.12 -0.58 30.18
N SER A 221 3.67 -1.80 30.15
CA SER A 221 4.29 -2.45 31.31
C SER A 221 5.75 -2.01 31.52
N ARG A 222 6.20 -2.08 32.79
CA ARG A 222 7.61 -1.84 33.13
C ARG A 222 8.47 -3.00 32.61
N CYS A 223 9.55 -2.67 31.90
CA CYS A 223 10.48 -3.62 31.31
C CYS A 223 11.37 -4.39 32.31
N GLU A 224 11.09 -4.28 33.61
CA GLU A 224 11.91 -4.81 34.71
C GLU A 224 11.76 -6.33 34.93
N ASN A 225 10.84 -7.01 34.23
CA ASN A 225 10.51 -8.44 34.43
C ASN A 225 10.59 -9.31 33.16
N LEU A 226 11.41 -8.94 32.19
CA LEU A 226 11.67 -9.79 31.02
C LEU A 226 12.82 -10.76 31.37
N ASN A 227 12.46 -11.99 31.74
CA ASN A 227 13.40 -13.11 31.89
C ASN A 227 13.80 -13.68 30.53
#